data_AF-A0A524IRT1-F1
#
_entry.id   AF-A0A524IRT1-F1
#
_cell.length_a   1.000
_cell.length_b   1.000
_cell.length_c   1.000
_cell.angle_alpha   90.00
_cell.angle_beta   90.00
_cell.angle_gamma   90.00
#
_symmetry.space_group_name_H-M   'P 1'
#
loop_
_entity.id
_entity.type
_entity.pdbx_description
1 polymer ?
#
loop_
_entity_poly.entity_id
_entity_poly.type
_entity_poly.pdbx_seq_one_letter_code
_entity_poly.pdbx_strand_id
1 'polypeptide(L)'
;TAALMAIGCQQYRICDSGRCPVGIATQDPGLRARLNVDESARWLANFLRVSTEELKDFARLTGNDDVHNLSVRDLATTSSEISGNTSIEHA
;
A
#
# COMPACT_ATOMS: atom_id res chain seq x y z
N THR A 1 -5.39 2.33 3.31
CA THR A 1 -4.66 3.01 4.41
C THR A 1 -3.28 3.50 4.01
N ALA A 2 -2.47 2.75 3.24
CA ALA A 2 -1.12 3.18 2.84
C ALA A 2 -1.07 4.56 2.17
N ALA A 3 -2.02 4.87 1.27
CA ALA A 3 -2.13 6.21 0.69
C ALA A 3 -2.34 7.33 1.74
N LEU A 4 -3.12 7.07 2.80
CA LEU A 4 -3.30 8.03 3.89
C LEU A 4 -2.00 8.23 4.68
N MET A 5 -1.21 7.16 4.87
CA MET A 5 0.12 7.26 5.49
C MET A 5 1.08 8.07 4.63
N ALA A 6 1.07 7.82 3.31
CA ALA A 6 1.90 8.54 2.35
C ALA A 6 1.62 10.06 2.34
N ILE A 7 0.38 10.49 2.60
CA ILE A 7 0.03 11.91 2.71
C ILE A 7 0.22 12.50 4.12
N GLY A 8 0.68 11.72 5.10
CA GLY A 8 1.04 12.21 6.44
C GLY A 8 0.24 11.64 7.63
N CYS A 9 -0.60 10.62 7.43
CA CYS A 9 -1.29 9.97 8.55
C CYS A 9 -0.28 9.30 9.49
N GLN A 10 -0.49 9.43 10.80
CA GLN A 10 0.35 8.81 11.84
C GLN A 10 -0.42 7.76 12.68
N GLN A 11 -1.53 7.24 12.14
CA GLN A 11 -2.34 6.18 12.76
C GLN A 11 -2.85 6.46 14.19
N TYR A 12 -3.26 7.69 14.48
CA TYR A 12 -3.90 8.03 15.78
C TYR A 12 -5.22 7.29 16.05
N ARG A 13 -5.89 6.75 15.02
CA ARG A 13 -7.15 5.98 15.13
C ARG A 13 -8.31 6.73 15.80
N ILE A 14 -8.37 8.05 15.60
CA ILE A 14 -9.47 8.92 16.08
C ILE A 14 -10.23 9.59 14.91
N CYS A 15 -10.24 8.95 13.74
CA CYS A 15 -10.74 9.55 12.49
C CYS A 15 -12.23 9.91 12.56
N ASP A 16 -13.00 9.14 13.33
CA ASP A 16 -14.43 9.33 13.61
C ASP A 16 -14.71 10.58 14.46
N SER A 17 -13.73 11.02 15.25
CA SER A 17 -13.89 12.16 16.16
C SER A 17 -13.86 13.53 15.48
N GLY A 18 -13.46 13.59 14.20
CA GLY A 18 -13.22 14.84 13.48
C GLY A 18 -12.01 15.64 13.99
N ARG A 19 -11.19 15.10 14.91
CA ARG A 19 -10.05 15.78 15.53
C ARG A 19 -8.70 15.29 15.02
N CYS A 20 -8.60 14.93 13.74
CA CYS A 20 -7.36 14.46 13.14
C CYS A 20 -6.22 15.49 13.35
N PRO A 21 -5.13 15.15 14.08
CA PRO A 21 -4.10 16.12 14.45
C PRO A 21 -3.31 16.66 13.26
N VAL A 22 -3.27 15.89 12.16
CA VAL A 22 -2.52 16.18 10.93
C VAL A 22 -3.42 16.70 9.80
N GLY A 23 -4.69 16.99 10.07
CA GLY A 23 -5.57 17.67 9.09
C GLY A 23 -6.18 16.80 7.99
N ILE A 24 -5.98 15.48 8.02
CA ILE A 24 -6.47 14.55 6.98
C ILE A 24 -7.96 14.23 7.16
N ALA A 25 -8.35 13.69 8.33
CA ALA A 25 -9.70 13.22 8.62
C ALA A 25 -10.44 14.19 9.57
N THR A 26 -10.67 15.41 9.10
CA THR A 26 -11.31 16.48 9.88
C THR A 26 -12.00 17.49 8.97
N GLN A 27 -13.08 18.09 9.47
CA GLN A 27 -13.76 19.23 8.82
C GLN A 27 -13.50 20.56 9.54
N ASP A 28 -12.80 20.54 10.67
CA ASP A 28 -12.42 21.76 11.38
C ASP A 28 -11.42 22.58 10.54
N PRO A 29 -11.68 23.86 10.23
CA PRO A 29 -10.81 24.65 9.37
C PRO A 29 -9.38 24.81 9.91
N GLY A 30 -9.22 24.92 11.23
CA GLY A 30 -7.92 25.08 11.88
C GLY A 30 -7.07 23.80 11.84
N LEU A 31 -7.72 22.63 11.97
CA LEU A 31 -7.05 21.34 11.79
C LEU A 31 -6.77 21.05 10.31
N ARG A 32 -7.70 21.35 9.40
CA ARG A 32 -7.52 21.16 7.94
C ARG A 32 -6.33 21.94 7.40
N ALA A 33 -6.09 23.15 7.90
CA ALA A 33 -4.95 23.98 7.52
C ALA A 33 -3.57 23.35 7.83
N ARG A 34 -3.53 22.29 8.64
CA ARG A 34 -2.28 21.56 8.97
C ARG A 34 -1.80 20.64 7.85
N LEU A 35 -2.68 20.29 6.90
CA LEU A 35 -2.32 19.46 5.76
C LEU A 35 -1.76 20.34 4.63
N ASN A 36 -0.48 20.16 4.30
CA ASN A 36 0.11 20.76 3.10
C ASN A 36 -0.21 19.90 1.88
N VAL A 37 -1.21 20.32 1.10
CA VAL A 37 -1.73 19.53 -0.04
C VAL A 37 -0.67 19.30 -1.11
N ASP A 38 0.13 20.30 -1.46
CA ASP A 38 1.14 20.20 -2.53
C ASP A 38 2.27 19.24 -2.15
N GLU A 39 2.68 19.27 -0.89
CA GLU A 39 3.69 18.35 -0.38
C GLU A 39 3.16 16.92 -0.24
N SER A 40 1.99 16.75 0.36
CA SER A 40 1.33 15.46 0.49
C SER A 40 1.07 14.81 -0.88
N ALA A 41 0.68 15.60 -1.89
CA ALA A 41 0.48 15.10 -3.25
C ALA A 41 1.79 14.58 -3.87
N ARG A 42 2.91 15.29 -3.69
CA ARG A 42 4.23 14.82 -4.15
C ARG A 42 4.65 13.53 -3.46
N TRP A 43 4.41 13.39 -2.15
CA TRP A 43 4.71 12.16 -1.43
C TRP A 43 3.85 10.99 -1.91
N LEU A 44 2.56 11.20 -2.13
CA LEU A 44 1.67 10.18 -2.67
C LEU A 44 2.08 9.75 -4.08
N ALA A 45 2.43 10.70 -4.95
CA ALA A 45 2.93 10.40 -6.30
C ALA A 45 4.22 9.57 -6.24
N ASN A 46 5.14 9.91 -5.34
CA ASN A 46 6.36 9.14 -5.14
C ASN A 46 6.07 7.72 -4.62
N PHE A 47 5.18 7.59 -3.63
CA PHE A 47 4.75 6.30 -3.10
C PHE A 47 4.18 5.40 -4.21
N LEU A 48 3.22 5.90 -4.99
CA LEU A 48 2.61 5.14 -6.08
C LEU A 48 3.62 4.75 -7.17
N ARG A 49 4.53 5.68 -7.52
CA ARG A 49 5.60 5.40 -8.49
C ARG A 49 6.51 4.28 -8.01
N VAL A 50 7.00 4.34 -6.78
CA VAL A 50 7.88 3.30 -6.23
C VAL A 50 7.15 1.97 -6.13
N SER A 51 5.92 1.93 -5.62
CA SER A 51 5.13 0.69 -5.59
C SER A 51 4.91 0.10 -6.99
N THR A 52 4.76 0.95 -8.00
CA THR A 52 4.65 0.50 -9.40
C THR A 52 5.95 -0.11 -9.90
N GLU A 53 7.10 0.49 -9.61
CA GLU A 53 8.41 -0.09 -9.98
C GLU A 53 8.69 -1.40 -9.24
N GLU A 54 8.36 -1.49 -7.94
CA GLU A 54 8.50 -2.74 -7.16
C GLU A 54 7.65 -3.87 -7.75
N LEU A 55 6.43 -3.58 -8.22
CA LEU A 55 5.59 -4.56 -8.90
C LEU A 55 6.20 -5.03 -10.22
N LYS A 56 6.83 -4.12 -10.99
CA LYS A 56 7.55 -4.49 -12.22
C LYS A 56 8.76 -5.37 -11.93
N ASP A 57 9.51 -5.05 -10.88
CA ASP A 57 10.66 -5.86 -10.46
C ASP A 57 10.21 -7.26 -10.03
N PHE A 58 9.13 -7.37 -9.25
CA PHE A 58 8.57 -8.65 -8.84
C PHE A 58 8.09 -9.50 -10.04
N ALA A 59 7.40 -8.89 -11.01
CA ALA A 59 7.02 -9.57 -12.24
C ALA A 59 8.26 -10.10 -12.99
N ARG A 60 9.30 -9.28 -13.16
CA ARG A 60 10.53 -9.68 -13.84
C ARG A 60 11.27 -10.81 -13.12
N LEU A 61 11.34 -10.77 -11.79
CA LEU A 61 11.98 -11.80 -10.97
C LEU A 61 11.29 -13.16 -11.09
N THR A 62 10.00 -13.16 -11.37
CA THR A 62 9.19 -14.38 -11.60
C THR A 62 9.11 -14.77 -13.08
N GLY A 63 9.84 -14.07 -13.96
CA GLY A 63 9.88 -14.36 -15.39
C GLY A 63 8.71 -13.80 -16.20
N ASN A 64 7.95 -12.87 -15.62
CA ASN A 64 6.80 -12.22 -16.23
C ASN A 64 7.16 -10.80 -16.74
N ASP A 65 6.67 -10.44 -17.93
CA ASP A 65 6.81 -9.12 -18.54
C ASP A 65 5.62 -8.18 -18.28
N ASP A 66 4.47 -8.75 -17.90
CA ASP A 66 3.26 -8.08 -17.43
C ASP A 66 2.87 -8.65 -16.05
N VAL A 67 2.55 -7.76 -15.12
CA VAL A 67 2.06 -8.14 -13.77
C VAL A 67 0.78 -8.97 -13.84
N HIS A 68 -0.02 -8.82 -14.91
CA HIS A 68 -1.23 -9.61 -15.14
C HIS A 68 -0.95 -11.07 -15.52
N ASN A 69 0.30 -11.42 -15.86
CA ASN A 69 0.70 -12.80 -16.15
C ASN A 69 1.03 -13.61 -14.87
N LEU A 70 1.13 -12.94 -13.71
CA LEU A 70 1.34 -13.60 -12.42
C LEU A 70 0.22 -14.62 -12.14
N SER A 71 0.61 -15.78 -11.64
CA SER A 71 -0.25 -16.93 -11.40
C SER A 71 0.14 -17.69 -10.13
N VAL A 72 -0.60 -18.76 -9.82
CA VAL A 72 -0.25 -19.66 -8.70
C VAL A 72 1.14 -20.28 -8.86
N ARG A 73 1.63 -20.43 -10.11
CA ARG A 73 2.97 -21.00 -10.38
C ARG A 73 4.12 -20.12 -9.89
N ASP A 74 3.84 -18.84 -9.66
CA ASP A 74 4.81 -17.86 -9.15
C ASP A 74 4.81 -17.80 -7.61
N LEU A 75 3.99 -18.62 -6.94
CA LEU A 75 3.89 -18.74 -5.50
C LEU A 75 4.53 -20.04 -5.00
N ALA A 76 5.13 -19.98 -3.82
CA ALA A 76 5.57 -21.16 -3.09
C ALA A 76 5.23 -21.00 -1.59
N THR A 77 5.06 -22.12 -0.88
CA THR A 77 4.78 -22.12 0.56
C THR A 77 5.73 -23.04 1.32
N THR A 78 6.05 -22.70 2.56
CA THR A 78 6.76 -23.62 3.48
C THR A 78 5.82 -24.37 4.42
N SER A 79 4.50 -24.25 4.20
CA SER A 79 3.48 -24.93 5.00
C SER A 79 2.90 -26.12 4.24
N SER A 80 3.08 -27.31 4.80
CA SER A 80 2.51 -28.54 4.26
C SER A 80 0.97 -28.54 4.31
N GLU A 81 0.38 -27.81 5.26
CA GLU A 81 -1.07 -27.63 5.32
C GLU A 81 -1.57 -26.80 4.12
N ILE A 82 -0.88 -25.70 3.78
CA ILE A 82 -1.26 -24.87 2.63
C ILE A 82 -1.10 -25.65 1.33
N SER A 83 0.04 -26.33 1.15
CA SER A 83 0.28 -27.12 -0.06
C SER A 83 -0.68 -28.32 -0.17
N GLY A 84 -1.04 -28.96 0.95
CA GLY A 84 -1.99 -30.06 0.97
C GLY A 84 -3.45 -29.66 0.69
N ASN A 85 -3.80 -28.38 0.83
CA ASN A 85 -5.18 -27.88 0.67
C ASN A 85 -5.34 -26.84 -0.44
N THR A 86 -4.28 -26.50 -1.17
CA THR A 86 -4.30 -25.52 -2.26
C THR A 86 -3.46 -25.99 -3.44
N SER A 87 -3.48 -25.26 -4.55
CA SER A 87 -2.63 -25.52 -5.70
C SER A 87 -1.23 -24.89 -5.59
N ILE A 88 -0.84 -24.36 -4.43
CA ILE A 88 0.48 -23.76 -4.20
C ILE A 88 1.48 -24.86 -3.83
N GLU A 89 2.61 -24.89 -4.53
CA GLU A 89 3.65 -25.90 -4.30
C GLU A 89 4.43 -25.62 -3.01
N HIS A 90 4.82 -26.69 -2.33
CA HIS A 90 5.69 -26.60 -1.16
C HIS A 90 7.14 -26.38 -1.61
N ALA A 91 7.79 -25.36 -1.05
CA ALA A 91 9.22 -25.07 -1.25
C ALA A 91 10.13 -26.06 -0.51
#